data_AF-A0A0T0M679-F1
#
_entry.id   AF-A0A0T0M679-F1
#
_cell.length_a   1.000
_cell.length_b   1.000
_cell.length_c   1.000
_cell.angle_alpha   90.00
_cell.angle_beta   90.00
_cell.angle_gamma   90.00
#
_symmetry.space_group_name_H-M   'P 1'
#
loop_
_entity.id
_entity.type
_entity.pdbx_description
1 polymer ?
#
loop_
_entity_poly.entity_id
_entity_poly.type
_entity_poly.pdbx_seq_one_letter_code
_entity_poly.pdbx_strand_id
1 'polypeptide(L)'
;MKKILFPVALIVLGTGSAFATMMAKESKKAIVKGYRIVDVGGGQFECQNTLQDCSNIAVGAFCQWTADPNVELHNAGASETMCGDNLYELP
;
A
#
# COMPACT_ATOMS: atom_id res chain seq x y z
N MET A 1 -67.54 -0.04 17.83
CA MET A 1 -66.21 -0.08 18.46
C MET A 1 -65.52 -1.40 18.14
N LYS A 2 -64.44 -1.40 17.35
CA LYS A 2 -63.18 -2.12 17.64
C LYS A 2 -62.17 -1.72 16.57
N LYS A 3 -61.04 -1.18 17.02
CA LYS A 3 -59.92 -0.68 16.21
C LYS A 3 -59.01 -1.88 15.90
N ILE A 4 -58.59 -2.04 14.65
CA ILE A 4 -57.48 -2.94 14.31
C ILE A 4 -56.21 -2.08 14.28
N LEU A 5 -55.45 -2.17 15.36
CA LEU A 5 -54.13 -1.57 15.54
C LEU A 5 -53.10 -2.69 15.38
N PHE A 6 -52.39 -2.69 14.25
CA PHE A 6 -51.11 -3.38 14.06
C PHE A 6 -50.31 -2.50 13.10
N PRO A 7 -49.01 -2.23 13.34
CA PRO A 7 -48.04 -3.31 13.49
C PRO A 7 -47.03 -3.11 14.63
N VAL A 8 -46.77 -4.22 15.31
CA VAL A 8 -45.55 -4.45 16.08
C VAL A 8 -44.41 -4.61 15.07
N ALA A 9 -43.52 -3.64 15.00
CA ALA A 9 -42.19 -3.82 14.40
C ALA A 9 -41.17 -3.73 15.53
N LEU A 10 -40.94 -4.87 16.18
CA LEU A 10 -39.77 -5.12 17.01
C LEU A 10 -38.56 -5.19 16.08
N ILE A 11 -37.83 -4.08 15.93
CA ILE A 11 -36.48 -4.11 15.40
C ILE A 11 -35.56 -4.33 16.59
N VAL A 12 -35.31 -5.60 16.88
CA VAL A 12 -34.17 -6.06 17.67
C VAL A 12 -33.33 -6.91 16.72
N LEU A 13 -32.03 -6.97 17.00
CA LEU A 13 -30.94 -7.64 16.26
C LEU A 13 -30.30 -6.69 15.24
N GLY A 14 -29.03 -6.31 15.36
CA GLY A 14 -27.97 -6.82 16.19
C GLY A 14 -26.62 -6.42 15.58
N THR A 15 -25.56 -6.88 16.24
CA THR A 15 -24.17 -6.89 15.77
C THR A 15 -23.45 -5.55 15.74
N GLY A 16 -22.77 -5.26 16.85
CA GLY A 16 -21.63 -4.37 16.85
C GLY A 16 -20.54 -4.92 15.94
N SER A 17 -20.19 -4.14 14.92
CA SER A 17 -19.01 -4.37 14.08
C SER A 17 -18.40 -3.02 13.71
N ALA A 18 -18.15 -2.18 14.72
CA ALA A 18 -17.37 -0.95 14.55
C ALA A 18 -15.94 -1.08 15.10
N PHE A 19 -15.48 -2.31 15.37
CA PHE A 19 -14.08 -2.60 15.74
C PHE A 19 -13.36 -3.49 14.72
N ALA A 20 -13.95 -3.73 13.54
CA ALA A 20 -13.26 -4.44 12.46
C ALA A 20 -12.29 -3.54 11.66
N THR A 21 -12.41 -2.21 11.75
CA THR A 21 -11.54 -1.29 11.00
C THR A 21 -10.12 -1.18 11.57
N MET A 22 -9.88 -1.66 12.79
CA MET A 22 -8.54 -1.62 13.39
C MET A 22 -7.66 -2.82 12.98
N MET A 23 -8.25 -3.98 12.66
CA MET A 23 -7.47 -5.14 12.18
C MET A 23 -7.11 -5.06 10.69
N ALA A 24 -7.82 -4.26 9.90
CA ALA A 24 -7.44 -3.95 8.51
C ALA A 24 -6.31 -2.91 8.41
N LYS A 25 -5.91 -2.27 9.53
CA LYS A 25 -4.78 -1.34 9.55
C LYS A 25 -3.43 -2.03 9.75
N GLU A 26 -3.40 -3.17 10.43
CA GLU A 26 -2.17 -3.96 10.64
C GLU A 26 -1.66 -4.67 9.36
N SER A 27 -2.50 -4.79 8.34
CA SER A 27 -2.18 -5.48 7.08
C SER A 27 -1.89 -4.55 5.90
N LYS A 28 -1.87 -3.22 6.09
CA LYS A 28 -1.07 -2.32 5.23
C LYS A 28 0.40 -2.44 5.63
N LYS A 29 1.01 -3.60 5.39
CA LYS A 29 2.47 -3.70 5.28
C LYS A 29 2.87 -2.62 4.28
N ALA A 30 3.62 -1.60 4.69
CA ALA A 30 3.58 -0.30 4.03
C ALA A 30 3.98 -0.39 2.53
N ILE A 31 2.93 -0.45 1.70
CA ILE A 31 3.02 -0.50 0.24
C ILE A 31 3.36 0.90 -0.23
N VAL A 32 4.47 1.02 -0.95
CA VAL A 32 4.96 2.28 -1.52
C VAL A 32 5.29 2.10 -2.99
N LYS A 33 5.31 3.20 -3.74
CA LYS A 33 5.73 3.17 -5.15
C LYS A 33 7.23 2.94 -5.25
N GLY A 34 7.63 2.05 -6.15
CA GLY A 34 9.03 1.77 -6.46
C GLY A 34 9.61 2.70 -7.50
N TYR A 35 10.84 3.15 -7.25
CA TYR A 35 11.60 4.05 -8.10
C TYR A 35 12.88 3.35 -8.55
N ARG A 36 13.27 3.54 -9.81
CA ARG A 36 14.57 3.09 -10.31
C ARG A 36 15.53 4.26 -10.40
N ILE A 37 16.82 3.97 -10.25
CA ILE A 37 17.89 4.95 -10.48
C ILE A 37 18.15 5.04 -11.99
N VAL A 38 18.12 6.25 -12.54
CA VAL A 38 18.40 6.54 -13.94
C VAL A 38 19.57 7.52 -14.02
N ASP A 39 20.58 7.20 -14.82
CA ASP A 39 21.67 8.13 -15.16
C ASP A 39 21.16 9.13 -16.21
N VAL A 40 21.14 10.42 -15.86
CA VAL A 40 20.70 11.50 -16.75
C VAL A 40 21.89 12.22 -17.42
N GLY A 41 23.10 11.71 -17.22
CA GLY A 41 24.34 12.22 -17.79
C GLY A 41 25.05 13.23 -16.88
N GLY A 42 26.33 13.48 -17.16
CA GLY A 42 27.13 14.44 -16.39
C GLY A 42 27.39 14.04 -14.93
N GLY A 43 27.24 12.75 -14.60
CA GLY A 43 27.37 12.24 -13.23
C GLY A 43 26.15 12.49 -12.35
N GLN A 44 25.00 12.83 -12.95
CA GLN A 44 23.74 13.06 -12.26
C GLN A 44 22.82 11.84 -12.37
N PHE A 45 22.09 11.57 -11.29
CA PHE A 45 21.14 10.48 -11.20
C PHE A 45 19.76 11.01 -10.81
N GLU A 46 18.72 10.37 -11.33
CA GLU A 46 17.32 10.68 -11.06
C GLU A 46 16.57 9.40 -10.65
N CYS A 47 15.59 9.56 -9.78
CA CYS A 47 14.70 8.49 -9.34
C CYS A 47 13.42 8.51 -10.13
N GLN A 48 13.33 7.61 -11.10
CA GLN A 48 12.16 7.51 -11.94
C GLN A 48 11.14 6.55 -11.34
N ASN A 49 9.92 7.03 -11.13
CA ASN A 49 8.82 6.20 -10.67
C ASN A 49 8.49 5.10 -11.70
N THR A 50 8.42 3.86 -11.25
CA THR A 50 8.14 2.69 -12.11
C THR A 50 6.67 2.28 -12.12
N LEU A 51 5.81 3.00 -11.38
CA LEU A 51 4.40 2.75 -11.09
C LEU A 51 4.11 1.43 -10.37
N GLN A 52 5.15 0.64 -10.11
CA GLN A 52 5.10 -0.63 -9.41
C GLN A 52 5.00 -0.42 -7.90
N ASP A 53 4.18 -1.24 -7.26
CA ASP A 53 4.00 -1.23 -5.81
C ASP A 53 4.94 -2.25 -5.16
N CYS A 54 5.68 -1.83 -4.15
CA CYS A 54 6.62 -2.66 -3.38
C CYS A 54 6.42 -2.46 -1.88
N SER A 55 7.02 -3.30 -1.06
CA SER A 55 7.03 -3.17 0.40
C SER A 55 8.23 -2.35 0.86
N ASN A 56 8.02 -1.38 1.76
CA ASN A 56 9.12 -0.78 2.51
C ASN A 56 9.49 -1.59 3.77
N ILE A 57 8.84 -2.74 3.99
CA ILE A 57 9.15 -3.66 5.07
C ILE A 57 10.08 -4.71 4.51
N ALA A 58 11.15 -5.05 5.23
CA ALA A 58 12.08 -6.11 4.86
C ALA A 58 11.43 -7.50 4.94
N VAL A 59 10.63 -7.85 3.93
CA VAL A 59 9.90 -9.12 3.80
C VAL A 59 10.40 -9.91 2.58
N GLY A 60 11.67 -10.31 2.58
CA GLY A 60 12.21 -11.24 1.58
C GLY A 60 13.12 -10.60 0.55
N ALA A 61 12.97 -10.99 -0.72
CA ALA A 61 13.80 -10.50 -1.82
C ALA A 61 13.55 -9.02 -2.12
N PHE A 62 14.54 -8.37 -2.75
CA PHE A 62 14.37 -6.99 -3.23
C PHE A 62 13.34 -6.93 -4.34
N CYS A 63 12.54 -5.87 -4.33
CA CYS A 63 11.56 -5.61 -5.37
C CYS A 63 12.29 -5.28 -6.67
N GLN A 64 12.15 -6.15 -7.67
CA GLN A 64 12.77 -5.96 -8.99
C GLN A 64 11.81 -5.28 -9.96
N TRP A 65 12.34 -4.49 -10.89
CA TRP A 65 11.54 -3.84 -11.92
C TRP A 65 11.00 -4.88 -12.91
N THR A 66 9.69 -4.88 -13.12
CA THR A 66 9.00 -5.83 -14.02
C THR A 66 9.52 -5.84 -15.47
N ALA A 67 10.13 -4.75 -15.94
CA ALA A 67 10.71 -4.70 -17.28
C ALA A 67 12.19 -5.13 -17.34
N ASP A 68 12.92 -5.09 -16.21
CA ASP A 68 14.30 -5.56 -16.10
C ASP A 68 14.56 -6.10 -14.68
N PRO A 69 14.68 -7.42 -14.51
CA PRO A 69 14.88 -8.04 -13.19
C PRO A 69 16.23 -7.69 -12.55
N ASN A 70 17.18 -7.11 -13.30
CA ASN A 70 18.46 -6.66 -12.73
C ASN A 70 18.35 -5.29 -12.03
N VAL A 71 17.20 -4.61 -12.16
CA VAL A 71 16.99 -3.28 -11.60
C VAL A 71 16.19 -3.42 -10.30
N GLU A 72 16.85 -3.15 -9.17
CA GLU A 72 16.20 -3.06 -7.87
C GLU A 72 15.42 -1.74 -7.74
N LEU A 73 14.28 -1.80 -7.06
CA LEU A 73 13.43 -0.65 -6.81
C LEU A 73 13.66 -0.09 -5.42
N HIS A 74 13.66 1.24 -5.36
CA HIS A 74 13.95 2.04 -4.18
C HIS A 74 12.75 2.91 -3.82
N ASN A 75 12.71 3.40 -2.59
CA ASN A 75 11.75 4.41 -2.18
C ASN A 75 12.06 5.78 -2.84
N ALA A 76 11.07 6.65 -2.93
CA ALA A 76 11.33 8.08 -3.12
C ALA A 76 12.11 8.56 -1.88
N GLY A 77 13.39 8.89 -2.05
CA GLY A 77 14.16 9.47 -0.96
C GLY A 77 13.71 10.90 -0.66
N ALA A 78 14.52 11.63 0.11
CA ALA A 78 14.20 13.01 0.48
C ALA A 78 14.17 14.00 -0.71
N SER A 79 14.72 13.60 -1.86
CA SER A 79 14.75 14.35 -3.11
C SER A 79 14.59 13.36 -4.27
N GLU A 80 13.95 13.78 -5.38
CA GLU A 80 13.80 12.96 -6.59
C GLU A 80 15.16 12.64 -7.27
N THR A 81 16.24 13.24 -6.79
CA THR A 81 17.62 12.97 -7.21
C THR A 81 18.35 11.94 -6.34
N MET A 82 17.78 11.54 -5.20
CA MET A 82 18.39 10.56 -4.29
C MET A 82 17.38 9.49 -3.95
N CYS A 83 17.55 8.31 -4.53
CA CYS A 83 16.67 7.18 -4.26
C CYS A 83 16.91 6.74 -2.82
N GLY A 84 15.83 6.44 -2.12
CA GLY A 84 15.88 6.01 -0.73
C GLY A 84 16.33 4.56 -0.60
N ASP A 85 15.89 3.94 0.50
CA ASP A 85 16.19 2.54 0.78
C ASP A 85 15.61 1.59 -0.29
N ASN A 86 16.25 0.43 -0.42
CA ASN A 86 15.73 -0.68 -1.22
C ASN A 86 14.35 -1.11 -0.71
N LEU A 87 13.47 -1.39 -1.66
CA LEU A 87 12.17 -1.96 -1.40
C LEU A 87 12.19 -3.47 -1.58
N TYR A 88 11.20 -4.13 -1.00
CA TYR A 88 11.07 -5.58 -0.96
C TYR A 88 9.82 -6.02 -1.72
N GLU A 89 9.83 -7.25 -2.20
CA GLU A 89 8.65 -7.83 -2.84
C GLU A 89 7.48 -7.90 -1.85
N LEU A 90 6.26 -7.72 -2.37
CA LEU A 90 5.06 -7.91 -1.56
C LEU A 90 4.86 -9.42 -1.32
N PRO A 91 4.53 -9.84 -0.08
CA PRO A 91 4.38 -11.25 0.28
C PRO A 91 3.10 -11.88 -0.27
#